data_AF-A0AA86IAE5-F1
#
_entry.id   AF-A0AA86IAE5-F1
#
_cell.length_a   1.000
_cell.length_b   1.000
_cell.length_c   1.000
_cell.angle_alpha   90.00
_cell.angle_beta   90.00
_cell.angle_gamma   90.00
#
_symmetry.space_group_name_H-M   'P 1'
#
loop_
_entity.id
_entity.type
_entity.pdbx_description
1 polymer ?
#
loop_
_entity_poly.entity_id
_entity_poly.type
_entity_poly.pdbx_seq_one_letter_code
_entity_poly.pdbx_strand_id
1 'polypeptide(L)'
;MNVQVTMNDGLKITVDMENYNAQEIEEVLNNQSNTMVALGDIIVQRYSITRMVPEEQPAEVNTEIKMNDGTTVETFIEDYNTRTLMNLLNNSSENMIALGDVILQRFSITRIMPKTVQTEA
;
A
#
# COMPACT_ATOMS: atom_id res chain seq x y z
N MET A 1 12.20 -5.01 8.84
CA MET A 1 11.35 -3.81 9.03
C MET A 1 9.95 -4.30 9.30
N ASN A 2 9.27 -3.73 10.30
CA ASN A 2 7.91 -4.12 10.62
C ASN A 2 6.90 -3.51 9.64
N VAL A 3 6.02 -4.35 9.12
CA VAL A 3 4.96 -3.97 8.20
C VAL A 3 3.63 -4.47 8.74
N GLN A 4 2.65 -3.58 8.87
CA GLN A 4 1.29 -3.94 9.22
C GLN A 4 0.55 -4.42 7.96
N VAL A 5 0.23 -5.71 7.92
CA VAL A 5 -0.64 -6.34 6.92
C VAL A 5 -2.07 -6.33 7.44
N THR A 6 -2.98 -5.69 6.71
CA THR A 6 -4.42 -5.72 7.01
C THR A 6 -5.14 -6.65 6.05
N MET A 7 -5.99 -7.51 6.60
CA MET A 7 -6.75 -8.53 5.89
C MET A 7 -8.21 -8.08 5.69
N ASN A 8 -8.94 -8.74 4.78
CA ASN A 8 -10.32 -8.41 4.41
C ASN A 8 -11.35 -8.74 5.50
N ASP A 9 -11.00 -9.60 6.46
CA ASP A 9 -11.75 -9.88 7.67
C ASP A 9 -11.48 -8.87 8.81
N GLY A 10 -10.60 -7.88 8.55
CA GLY A 10 -10.19 -6.87 9.52
C GLY A 10 -9.02 -7.28 10.41
N LEU A 11 -8.48 -8.49 10.27
CA LEU A 11 -7.29 -8.93 10.98
C LEU A 11 -6.10 -8.05 10.58
N LYS A 12 -5.34 -7.61 11.59
CA LYS A 12 -4.09 -6.86 11.41
C LYS A 12 -2.95 -7.68 11.98
N ILE A 13 -1.92 -7.91 11.17
CA ILE A 13 -0.74 -8.68 11.53
C ILE A 13 0.46 -7.79 11.30
N THR A 14 1.32 -7.65 12.31
CA THR A 14 2.64 -7.05 12.13
C THR A 14 3.61 -8.14 11.73
N VAL A 15 4.30 -7.94 10.62
CA VAL A 15 5.25 -8.90 10.03
C VAL A 15 6.61 -8.22 9.94
N ASP A 16 7.66 -8.89 10.40
CA ASP A 16 9.02 -8.44 10.12
C ASP A 16 9.44 -8.89 8.72
N MET A 17 9.77 -7.92 7.88
CA MET A 17 10.20 -8.13 6.50
C MET A 17 11.65 -7.68 6.34
N GLU A 18 12.54 -8.64 6.07
CA GLU A 18 13.89 -8.37 5.60
C GLU A 18 13.82 -7.84 4.15
N ASN A 19 14.52 -6.74 3.87
CA ASN A 19 14.60 -6.11 2.53
C ASN A 19 13.22 -5.78 1.93
N TYR A 20 12.34 -5.16 2.70
CA TYR A 20 11.04 -4.72 2.22
C TYR A 20 11.16 -3.82 0.98
N ASN A 21 10.53 -4.23 -0.11
CA ASN A 21 10.35 -3.45 -1.32
C ASN A 21 8.88 -3.52 -1.74
N ALA A 22 8.17 -2.41 -1.64
CA ALA A 22 6.73 -2.34 -1.93
C ALA A 22 6.40 -2.77 -3.37
N GLN A 23 7.25 -2.42 -4.34
CA GLN A 23 7.05 -2.74 -5.76
C GLN A 23 7.19 -4.24 -6.03
N GLU A 24 8.25 -4.87 -5.52
CA GLU A 24 8.46 -6.31 -5.68
C GLU A 24 7.35 -7.13 -5.03
N ILE A 25 6.89 -6.71 -3.85
CA ILE A 25 5.80 -7.38 -3.15
C ILE A 25 4.47 -7.18 -3.91
N GLU A 26 4.20 -5.97 -4.43
CA GLU A 26 3.01 -5.70 -5.24
C GLU A 26 2.95 -6.62 -6.46
N GLU A 27 4.06 -6.82 -7.17
CA GLU A 27 4.15 -7.76 -8.30
C GLU A 27 3.78 -9.20 -7.88
N VAL A 28 4.29 -9.66 -6.73
CA VAL A 28 3.97 -10.99 -6.17
C VAL A 28 2.48 -11.10 -5.83
N LEU A 29 1.89 -10.03 -5.28
CA LEU A 29 0.48 -9.98 -4.90
C LEU A 29 -0.45 -9.89 -6.11
N ASN A 30 0.01 -9.32 -7.22
CA ASN A 30 -0.76 -9.25 -8.47
C ASN A 30 -0.58 -10.48 -9.37
N ASN A 31 0.48 -11.28 -9.17
CA ASN A 31 0.71 -12.51 -9.92
C ASN A 31 -0.46 -13.50 -9.78
N GLN A 32 -1.15 -13.78 -10.89
CA GLN A 32 -2.34 -14.63 -10.93
C GLN A 32 -2.06 -16.12 -10.73
N SER A 33 -0.81 -16.55 -10.90
CA SER A 33 -0.39 -17.92 -10.58
C SER A 33 -0.31 -18.17 -9.08
N ASN A 34 -0.24 -17.11 -8.26
CA ASN A 34 -0.19 -17.23 -6.81
C ASN A 34 -1.61 -17.27 -6.23
N THR A 35 -1.85 -18.18 -5.28
CA THR A 35 -3.03 -18.14 -4.41
C THR A 35 -2.63 -17.77 -2.99
N MET A 36 -1.56 -18.39 -2.50
CA MET A 36 -0.91 -18.07 -1.24
C MET A 36 0.40 -17.34 -1.50
N VAL A 37 0.79 -16.46 -0.58
CA VAL A 37 2.06 -15.75 -0.59
C VAL A 37 2.71 -15.84 0.79
N ALA A 38 4.04 -15.91 0.81
CA ALA A 38 4.81 -15.78 2.03
C ALA A 38 5.21 -14.31 2.22
N LEU A 39 4.97 -13.77 3.41
CA LEU A 39 5.36 -12.43 3.81
C LEU A 39 6.13 -12.57 5.12
N GLY A 40 7.43 -12.32 5.12
CA GLY A 40 8.28 -12.59 6.30
C GLY A 40 8.12 -14.02 6.79
N ASP A 41 7.61 -14.17 8.02
CA ASP A 41 7.37 -15.44 8.70
C ASP A 41 5.93 -15.97 8.59
N ILE A 42 5.04 -15.29 7.86
CA ILE A 42 3.64 -15.71 7.67
C ILE A 42 3.32 -16.18 6.25
N ILE A 43 2.30 -17.03 6.12
CA ILE A 43 1.73 -17.44 4.83
C ILE A 43 0.25 -17.06 4.81
N VAL A 44 -0.16 -16.33 3.78
CA VAL A 44 -1.52 -15.77 3.67
C VAL A 44 -2.07 -15.91 2.26
N GLN A 45 -3.39 -15.88 2.12
CA GLN A 45 -4.04 -15.84 0.81
C GLN A 45 -3.93 -14.42 0.23
N ARG A 46 -3.42 -14.28 -1.01
CA ARG A 46 -3.15 -12.96 -1.60
C ARG A 46 -4.39 -12.07 -1.69
N TYR A 47 -5.54 -12.66 -2.01
CA TYR A 47 -6.81 -11.94 -2.19
C TYR A 47 -7.42 -11.47 -0.86
N SER A 48 -6.93 -11.98 0.26
CA SER A 48 -7.37 -11.54 1.57
C SER A 48 -6.65 -10.29 2.04
N ILE A 49 -5.52 -9.92 1.44
CA ILE A 49 -4.77 -8.71 1.81
C ILE A 49 -5.49 -7.48 1.25
N THR A 50 -5.75 -6.50 2.10
CA THR A 50 -6.36 -5.22 1.71
C THR A 50 -5.37 -4.06 1.69
N ARG A 51 -4.37 -4.08 2.58
CA ARG A 51 -3.27 -3.11 2.59
C ARG A 51 -2.07 -3.63 3.38
N MET A 52 -0.90 -3.13 3.02
CA MET A 52 0.35 -3.29 3.75
C MET A 52 0.96 -1.91 3.96
N VAL A 53 1.22 -1.56 5.21
CA VAL A 53 1.75 -0.23 5.60
C VAL A 53 2.94 -0.44 6.54
N PRO A 54 4.14 0.07 6.22
CA PRO A 54 5.26 0.07 7.16
C PRO A 54 4.88 0.72 8.49
N GLU A 55 5.29 0.14 9.62
CA GLU A 55 5.02 0.74 10.93
C GLU A 55 5.84 2.02 11.15
N GLU A 56 7.04 2.06 10.57
CA GLU A 56 7.89 3.23 10.54
C GLU A 56 7.61 4.01 9.25
N GLN A 57 6.92 5.14 9.37
CA GLN A 57 6.71 6.04 8.24
C GLN A 57 7.99 6.78 7.87
N PRO A 58 8.18 7.15 6.59
CA PRO A 58 9.26 8.02 6.19
C PRO A 58 9.19 9.35 6.95
N ALA A 59 10.35 9.92 7.27
CA ALA A 59 10.47 11.18 8.01
C ALA A 59 9.73 12.35 7.31
N GLU A 60 9.57 12.25 5.99
CA GLU A 60 8.79 13.17 5.18
C GLU A 60 7.64 12.39 4.52
N VAL A 61 6.41 12.87 4.69
CA VAL A 61 5.23 12.37 3.97
C VAL A 61 4.65 13.51 3.13
N ASN A 62 4.38 13.24 1.85
CA ASN A 62 3.91 14.26 0.91
C ASN A 62 2.55 13.92 0.29
N THR A 63 1.97 12.77 0.63
CA THR A 63 0.74 12.25 0.05
C THR A 63 -0.20 11.71 1.12
N GLU A 64 -1.48 12.08 1.03
CA GLU A 64 -2.58 11.52 1.82
C GLU A 64 -3.47 10.66 0.91
N ILE A 65 -3.76 9.43 1.34
CA ILE A 65 -4.61 8.46 0.65
C ILE A 65 -5.79 8.10 1.56
N LYS A 66 -7.01 8.31 1.06
CA LYS A 66 -8.25 7.96 1.76
C LYS A 66 -8.80 6.64 1.24
N MET A 67 -9.09 5.73 2.15
CA MET A 67 -9.67 4.41 1.87
C MET A 67 -11.19 4.41 2.11
N ASN A 68 -11.90 3.45 1.49
CA ASN A 68 -13.35 3.29 1.57
C ASN A 68 -13.86 2.90 2.96
N ASP A 69 -13.01 2.29 3.78
CA ASP A 69 -13.27 1.98 5.19
C ASP A 69 -13.08 3.19 6.12
N GLY A 70 -12.78 4.36 5.56
CA GLY A 70 -12.52 5.59 6.31
C GLY A 70 -11.08 5.75 6.80
N THR A 71 -10.21 4.76 6.61
CA THR A 71 -8.78 4.86 6.97
C THR A 71 -8.08 5.91 6.11
N THR A 72 -7.19 6.68 6.72
CA THR A 72 -6.23 7.55 6.01
C THR A 72 -4.85 6.91 6.10
N VAL A 73 -4.18 6.78 4.96
CA VAL A 73 -2.79 6.31 4.84
C VAL A 73 -1.95 7.46 4.32
N GLU A 74 -0.77 7.66 4.88
CA GLU A 74 0.18 8.68 4.45
C GLU A 74 1.46 8.02 3.98
N THR A 75 2.07 8.57 2.94
CA THR A 75 3.31 8.05 2.34
C THR A 75 4.06 9.17 1.61
N PHE A 76 5.29 8.87 1.21
CA PHE A 76 6.10 9.69 0.33
C PHE A 76 6.12 9.12 -1.08
N ILE A 77 5.85 9.98 -2.08
CA ILE A 77 5.96 9.64 -3.50
C ILE A 77 6.94 10.62 -4.14
N GLU A 78 8.11 10.14 -4.57
CA GLU A 78 9.23 10.96 -5.10
C GLU A 78 8.79 11.83 -6.28
N ASP A 79 8.02 11.26 -7.21
CA ASP A 79 7.52 11.94 -8.41
C ASP A 79 5.98 11.99 -8.45
N TYR A 80 5.35 12.61 -7.44
CA TYR A 80 3.89 12.71 -7.37
C TYR A 80 3.31 13.33 -8.67
N ASN A 81 2.63 12.51 -9.46
CA ASN A 81 2.00 12.92 -10.71
C ASN A 81 0.59 12.33 -10.81
N THR A 82 -0.41 13.21 -10.84
CA THR A 82 -1.82 12.81 -10.85
C THR A 82 -2.20 11.97 -12.07
N ARG A 83 -1.56 12.19 -13.23
CA ARG A 83 -1.82 11.41 -14.45
C ARG A 83 -1.24 10.01 -14.34
N THR A 84 -0.03 9.87 -13.81
CA THR A 84 0.59 8.57 -13.55
C THR A 84 -0.25 7.77 -12.54
N LEU A 85 -0.63 8.39 -11.42
CA LEU A 85 -1.48 7.77 -10.40
C LEU A 85 -2.86 7.36 -10.96
N MET A 86 -3.48 8.22 -11.77
CA MET A 86 -4.74 7.90 -12.43
C MET A 86 -4.61 6.69 -13.37
N ASN A 87 -3.51 6.58 -14.13
CA ASN A 87 -3.27 5.44 -15.01
C ASN A 87 -3.11 4.15 -14.20
N LEU A 88 -2.35 4.19 -13.10
CA LEU A 88 -2.17 3.07 -12.18
C LEU A 88 -3.51 2.61 -11.58
N LEU A 89 -4.32 3.55 -11.09
CA LEU A 89 -5.65 3.25 -10.53
C LEU A 89 -6.63 2.68 -11.57
N ASN A 90 -6.49 3.04 -12.84
CA ASN A 90 -7.32 2.51 -13.92
C ASN A 90 -6.75 1.25 -14.57
N ASN A 91 -5.57 0.78 -14.16
CA ASN A 91 -4.97 -0.43 -14.72
C ASN A 91 -5.72 -1.68 -14.26
N SER A 92 -6.57 -2.26 -15.09
CA SER A 92 -7.45 -3.37 -14.69
C SER A 92 -6.72 -4.68 -14.42
N SER A 93 -5.45 -4.82 -14.84
CA SER A 93 -4.67 -6.03 -14.59
C SER A 93 -4.16 -6.15 -13.15
N GLU A 94 -4.16 -5.06 -12.39
CA GLU A 94 -3.63 -4.98 -11.04
C GLU A 94 -4.74 -4.78 -10.00
N ASN A 95 -4.71 -5.56 -8.93
CA ASN A 95 -5.63 -5.46 -7.80
C ASN A 95 -5.00 -4.68 -6.64
N MET A 96 -3.71 -4.91 -6.41
CA MET A 96 -2.89 -4.16 -5.47
C MET A 96 -2.10 -3.09 -6.22
N ILE A 97 -1.76 -2.00 -5.56
CA ILE A 97 -0.87 -0.98 -6.10
C ILE A 97 0.15 -0.58 -5.04
N ALA A 98 1.40 -0.40 -5.44
CA ALA A 98 2.44 0.20 -4.63
C ALA A 98 2.41 1.72 -4.83
N LEU A 99 2.36 2.48 -3.74
CA LEU A 99 2.42 3.93 -3.73
C LEU A 99 3.46 4.34 -2.70
N GLY A 100 4.64 4.74 -3.15
CA GLY A 100 5.78 4.92 -2.24
C GLY A 100 6.14 3.59 -1.57
N ASP A 101 6.06 3.58 -0.25
CA ASP A 101 6.34 2.42 0.60
C ASP A 101 5.09 1.67 1.06
N VAL A 102 3.88 2.06 0.64
CA VAL A 102 2.64 1.38 1.00
C VAL A 102 2.09 0.56 -0.17
N ILE A 103 1.44 -0.56 0.15
CA ILE A 103 0.73 -1.38 -0.84
C ILE A 103 -0.74 -1.40 -0.49
N LEU A 104 -1.60 -1.00 -1.42
CA LEU A 104 -3.01 -0.79 -1.17
C LEU A 104 -3.86 -1.53 -2.19
N GLN A 105 -4.99 -2.08 -1.75
CA GLN A 105 -6.00 -2.57 -2.68
C GLN A 105 -6.61 -1.39 -3.44
N ARG A 106 -6.44 -1.41 -4.76
CA ARG A 106 -6.79 -0.32 -5.68
C ARG A 106 -8.25 0.13 -5.56
N PHE A 107 -9.17 -0.83 -5.52
CA PHE A 107 -10.61 -0.56 -5.43
C PHE A 107 -11.06 0.00 -4.08
N SER A 108 -10.21 -0.09 -3.07
CA SER A 108 -10.49 0.44 -1.74
C SER A 108 -10.06 1.91 -1.63
N ILE A 109 -9.33 2.46 -2.61
CA ILE A 109 -8.90 3.85 -2.62
C ILE A 109 -10.06 4.74 -3.10
N THR A 110 -10.38 5.76 -2.31
CA THR A 110 -11.43 6.73 -2.61
C THR A 110 -10.87 8.09 -3.03
N ARG A 111 -9.69 8.46 -2.53
CA ARG A 111 -9.03 9.74 -2.84
C ARG A 111 -7.53 9.64 -2.63
N ILE A 112 -6.76 10.29 -3.49
CA ILE A 112 -5.34 10.57 -3.29
C ILE A 112 -5.15 12.08 -3.46
N MET A 113 -4.46 12.72 -2.53
CA MET A 113 -4.14 14.15 -2.60
C MET A 113 -2.73 14.43 -2.08
N PRO A 114 -2.05 15.46 -2.60
CA PRO A 114 -0.81 15.93 -1.99
C PRO A 114 -1.13 16.43 -0.58
N LYS A 115 -0.30 16.04 0.39
CA LYS A 115 -0.31 16.63 1.71
C LYS A 115 0.40 17.97 1.57
N THR A 116 -0.34 19.07 1.62
CA THR A 116 0.29 20.39 1.76
C THR A 116 1.07 20.37 3.06
N VAL A 117 2.40 20.43 2.98
CA VAL A 117 3.26 20.65 4.15
C VAL A 117 2.71 21.91 4.81
N GLN A 118 2.07 21.78 5.97
CA GLN A 118 1.75 22.95 6.77
C GLN A 118 3.11 23.44 7.28
N THR A 119 3.70 24.40 6.56
CA THR A 119 4.74 25.24 7.15
C THR A 119 4.06 25.93 8.32
N GLU A 120 4.37 25.49 9.54
CA GLU A 120 4.00 26.23 10.75
C GLU A 120 4.47 27.67 10.55
N ALA A 121 3.51 28.61 10.62
CA ALA A 121 3.74 30.04 10.51
C ALA A 121 4.16 30.64 11.86
#